data_AF-A0A377K2G8-F1
#
_entry.id   AF-A0A377K2G8-F1
#
_cell.length_a   1.000
_cell.length_b   1.000
_cell.length_c   1.000
_cell.angle_alpha   90.00
_cell.angle_beta   90.00
_cell.angle_gamma   90.00
#
_symmetry.space_group_name_H-M   'P 1'
#
loop_
_entity.id
_entity.type
_entity.pdbx_description
1 polymer ?
#
loop_
_entity_poly.entity_id
_entity_poly.type
_entity_poly.pdbx_seq_one_letter_code
_entity_poly.pdbx_strand_id
1 'polypeptide(L)'
;MILAFQLTVITIVLDIFTQSLENGAAQQGIEVSLLNEKGQTLTQASSDAQGHVQLENDKNAALLLARKNGQTTLLDLKLPALDLAEFNIAGAPGYSKQFFMFGPRDLYRPGETVILNGLLRDADGKALPDQPVKLDVIKPDGQVLRSVVSQPENGLYHFTWPLDSNAATGMWHIRANTGDNQYRMWDFHVEDFMPERMALNRPVRKPR
;
A
#
# COMPACT_ATOMS: atom_id res chain seq x y z
N MET A 1 28.03 12.54 -25.35
CA MET A 1 27.36 12.28 -24.06
C MET A 1 25.86 12.43 -24.28
N ILE A 2 25.12 11.34 -24.16
CA ILE A 2 23.66 11.34 -24.12
C ILE A 2 23.35 10.78 -22.73
N LEU A 3 22.45 11.42 -21.98
CA LEU A 3 22.18 11.10 -20.58
C LEU A 3 21.00 10.13 -20.51
N ALA A 4 21.17 9.00 -19.83
CA ALA A 4 20.09 8.09 -19.48
C ALA A 4 19.82 8.15 -17.97
N PHE A 5 18.58 7.86 -17.59
CA PHE A 5 18.14 7.80 -16.21
C PHE A 5 17.71 6.40 -15.83
N GLN A 6 18.01 6.03 -14.59
CA GLN A 6 17.26 5.03 -13.87
C GLN A 6 16.70 5.68 -12.61
N LEU A 7 15.40 5.55 -12.39
CA LEU A 7 14.70 6.14 -11.26
C LEU A 7 14.09 5.02 -10.41
N THR A 8 14.28 5.11 -9.11
CA THR A 8 13.55 4.30 -8.14
C THR A 8 12.78 5.22 -7.21
N VAL A 9 11.47 4.97 -7.05
CA VAL A 9 10.60 5.74 -6.15
C VAL A 9 10.41 4.96 -4.86
N ILE A 10 10.80 5.54 -3.72
CA ILE A 10 10.67 4.92 -2.39
C ILE A 10 9.79 5.82 -1.53
N THR A 11 8.48 5.69 -1.67
CA THR A 11 7.44 6.44 -0.91
C THR A 11 7.64 7.96 -0.96
N ILE A 12 8.42 8.52 -0.03
CA ILE A 12 8.70 9.95 0.14
C ILE A 12 10.03 10.41 -0.49
N VAL A 13 10.84 9.49 -1.01
CA VAL A 13 12.14 9.78 -1.63
C VAL A 13 12.15 9.29 -3.08
N LEU A 14 12.85 10.04 -3.94
CA LEU A 14 13.24 9.65 -5.28
C LEU A 14 14.75 9.41 -5.32
N ASP A 15 15.15 8.18 -5.65
CA ASP A 15 16.53 7.81 -5.91
C ASP A 15 16.78 7.79 -7.42
N ILE A 16 17.58 8.75 -7.89
CA ILE A 16 17.86 8.97 -9.30
C ILE A 16 19.30 8.57 -9.57
N PHE A 17 19.50 7.73 -10.58
CA PHE A 17 20.81 7.33 -11.07
C PHE A 17 21.01 7.88 -12.48
N THR A 18 22.11 8.59 -12.64
CA THR A 18 22.48 9.26 -13.88
C THR A 18 23.66 8.57 -14.53
N GLN A 19 23.49 8.18 -15.79
CA GLN A 19 24.47 7.38 -16.51
C GLN A 19 24.66 7.88 -17.95
N SER A 20 25.86 7.64 -18.48
CA SER A 20 26.16 7.88 -19.89
C SER A 20 25.50 6.79 -20.76
N LEU A 21 24.79 7.19 -21.81
CA LEU A 21 24.20 6.26 -22.77
C LEU A 21 25.27 5.53 -23.60
N GLU A 22 26.47 6.11 -23.73
CA GLU A 22 27.54 5.53 -24.57
C GLU A 22 28.13 4.26 -23.97
N ASN A 23 28.19 4.17 -22.63
CA ASN A 23 28.90 3.09 -21.94
C ASN A 23 28.28 2.66 -20.61
N GLY A 24 27.13 3.22 -20.22
CA GLY A 24 26.46 2.93 -18.95
C GLY A 24 27.19 3.45 -17.71
N ALA A 25 28.28 4.22 -17.86
CA ALA A 25 29.05 4.69 -16.71
C ALA A 25 28.32 5.81 -15.97
N ALA A 26 28.33 5.74 -14.63
CA ALA A 26 27.83 6.78 -13.74
C ALA A 26 28.44 8.15 -14.07
N GLN A 27 27.63 9.20 -13.93
CA GLN A 27 28.03 10.56 -14.28
C GLN A 27 27.85 11.52 -13.10
N GLN A 28 28.95 12.09 -12.63
CA GLN A 28 28.94 13.09 -11.56
C GLN A 28 28.61 14.50 -12.06
N GLY A 29 28.05 15.33 -11.18
CA GLY A 29 27.85 16.77 -11.41
C GLY A 29 26.77 17.07 -12.44
N ILE A 30 25.79 16.17 -12.58
CA ILE A 30 24.59 16.41 -13.37
C ILE A 30 23.60 17.12 -12.46
N GLU A 31 23.12 18.29 -12.88
CA GLU A 31 22.04 18.99 -12.22
C GLU A 31 20.73 18.26 -12.55
N VAL A 32 20.01 17.81 -11.53
CA VAL A 32 18.71 17.16 -11.65
C VAL A 32 17.66 18.02 -10.94
N SER A 33 16.63 18.41 -11.68
CA SER A 33 15.49 19.20 -11.18
C SER A 33 14.21 18.39 -11.25
N LEU A 34 13.46 18.37 -10.14
CA LEU A 34 12.10 17.84 -10.07
C LEU A 34 11.12 18.97 -10.36
N LEU A 35 10.27 18.79 -11.37
CA LEU A 35 9.30 19.80 -11.80
C LEU A 35 7.86 19.31 -11.59
N ASN A 36 6.96 20.25 -11.30
CA ASN A 36 5.53 19.99 -11.32
C ASN A 36 4.94 20.10 -12.74
N GLU A 37 3.64 19.85 -12.89
CA GLU A 37 2.92 19.93 -14.17
C GLU A 37 2.99 21.31 -14.84
N LYS A 38 3.21 22.37 -14.06
CA LYS A 38 3.34 23.75 -14.55
C LYS A 38 4.78 24.07 -14.97
N GLY A 39 5.69 23.10 -14.90
CA GLY A 39 7.13 23.27 -15.19
C GLY A 39 7.89 24.03 -14.10
N GLN A 40 7.30 24.24 -12.92
CA GLN A 40 7.98 24.90 -11.81
C GLN A 40 8.85 23.89 -11.06
N THR A 41 10.06 24.31 -10.71
CA THR A 41 11.01 23.51 -9.95
C THR A 41 10.55 23.37 -8.51
N LEU A 42 10.33 22.14 -8.08
CA LEU A 42 9.97 21.76 -6.71
C LEU A 42 11.25 21.60 -5.87
N THR A 43 12.21 20.85 -6.39
CA THR A 43 13.51 20.63 -5.77
C THR A 43 14.57 20.34 -6.83
N GLN A 44 15.84 20.51 -6.47
CA GLN A 44 16.97 20.25 -7.36
C GLN A 44 18.21 19.84 -6.56
N ALA A 45 19.02 18.96 -7.14
CA ALA A 45 20.30 18.55 -6.58
C ALA A 45 21.27 18.12 -7.69
N SER A 46 22.55 17.98 -7.35
CA SER A 46 23.59 17.53 -8.29
C SER A 46 24.00 16.09 -8.00
N SER A 47 24.30 15.32 -9.04
CA SER A 47 24.75 13.92 -8.89
C SER A 47 26.13 13.81 -8.25
N ASP A 48 26.27 12.81 -7.38
CA ASP A 48 27.53 12.47 -6.72
C ASP A 48 28.47 11.66 -7.63
N ALA A 49 29.60 11.19 -7.09
CA ALA A 49 30.60 10.43 -7.85
C ALA A 49 30.06 9.10 -8.41
N GLN A 50 28.99 8.57 -7.82
CA GLN A 50 28.28 7.36 -8.22
C GLN A 50 27.12 7.67 -9.18
N GLY A 51 26.95 8.93 -9.57
CA GLY A 51 25.85 9.38 -10.42
C GLY A 51 24.50 9.38 -9.69
N HIS A 52 24.49 9.25 -8.36
CA HIS A 52 23.29 9.19 -7.54
C HIS A 52 22.84 10.60 -7.13
N VAL A 53 21.53 10.81 -7.17
CA VAL A 53 20.84 11.99 -6.65
C VAL A 53 19.66 11.51 -5.84
N GLN A 54 19.56 11.98 -4.60
CA GLN A 54 18.41 11.77 -3.76
C GLN A 54 17.59 13.07 -3.69
N LEU A 55 16.31 13.00 -4.06
CA LEU A 55 15.37 14.12 -3.94
C LEU A 55 14.18 13.72 -3.06
N GLU A 56 13.60 14.69 -2.36
CA GLU A 56 12.30 14.49 -1.73
C GLU A 56 11.22 14.38 -2.81
N ASN A 57 10.40 13.34 -2.72
CA ASN A 57 9.28 13.13 -3.62
C ASN A 57 8.11 14.04 -3.25
N ASP A 58 7.46 14.64 -4.25
CA ASP A 58 6.28 15.46 -4.07
C ASP A 58 5.09 14.85 -4.81
N LYS A 59 3.88 14.93 -4.24
CA LYS A 59 2.67 14.40 -4.88
C LYS A 59 2.33 15.06 -6.21
N ASN A 60 2.82 16.28 -6.43
CA ASN A 60 2.63 17.06 -7.65
C ASN A 60 3.82 16.96 -8.61
N ALA A 61 4.81 16.10 -8.30
CA ALA A 61 5.93 15.84 -9.19
C ALA A 61 5.42 15.24 -10.51
N ALA A 62 5.91 15.78 -11.62
CA ALA A 62 5.48 15.37 -12.96
C ALA A 62 6.65 15.06 -13.88
N LEU A 63 7.75 15.81 -13.77
CA LEU A 63 8.89 15.67 -14.66
C LEU A 63 10.20 15.69 -13.87
N LEU A 64 11.16 14.89 -14.31
CA LEU A 64 12.56 15.02 -13.95
C LEU A 64 13.36 15.58 -15.13
N LEU A 65 14.24 16.52 -14.84
CA LEU A 65 15.06 17.20 -15.83
C LEU A 65 16.53 17.11 -15.42
N ALA A 66 17.38 16.50 -16.25
CA ALA A 66 18.84 16.52 -16.06
C ALA A 66 19.49 17.48 -17.04
N ARG A 67 20.47 18.23 -16.54
CA ARG A 67 21.29 19.13 -17.34
C ARG A 67 22.76 18.97 -17.01
N LYS A 68 23.59 18.89 -18.06
CA LYS A 68 25.06 18.96 -17.96
C LYS A 68 25.65 19.43 -19.28
N ASN A 69 26.49 20.47 -19.25
CA ASN A 69 27.23 20.97 -20.42
C ASN A 69 26.35 21.19 -21.68
N GLY A 70 25.16 21.79 -21.51
CA GLY A 70 24.22 22.07 -22.60
C GLY A 70 23.37 20.88 -23.07
N GLN A 71 23.61 19.67 -22.56
CA GLN A 71 22.75 18.51 -22.80
C GLN A 71 21.61 18.50 -21.81
N THR A 72 20.43 18.09 -22.29
CA THR A 72 19.21 18.03 -21.50
C THR A 72 18.49 16.71 -21.76
N THR A 73 18.11 16.01 -20.70
CA THR A 73 17.23 14.83 -20.77
C THR A 73 16.03 15.06 -19.86
N LEU A 74 14.85 14.68 -20.34
CA LEU A 74 13.61 14.66 -19.57
C LEU A 74 13.16 13.22 -19.31
N LEU A 75 12.59 13.01 -18.13
CA LEU A 75 11.84 11.81 -17.78
C LEU A 75 10.46 12.23 -17.25
N ASP A 76 9.41 11.69 -17.87
CA ASP A 76 8.02 11.92 -17.46
C ASP A 76 7.61 10.91 -16.39
N LEU A 77 7.30 11.41 -15.19
CA LEU A 77 6.90 10.60 -14.03
C LEU A 77 5.44 10.14 -14.13
N LYS A 78 4.67 10.68 -15.07
CA LYS A 78 3.27 10.29 -15.31
C LYS A 78 3.15 9.07 -16.21
N LEU A 79 4.21 8.72 -16.93
CA LEU A 79 4.24 7.46 -17.68
C LEU A 79 4.20 6.29 -16.69
N PRO A 80 3.58 5.16 -17.06
CA PRO A 80 3.58 3.97 -16.23
C PRO A 80 5.00 3.56 -15.85
N ALA A 81 5.18 3.14 -14.60
CA ALA A 81 6.43 2.54 -14.16
C ALA A 81 6.71 1.24 -14.95
N LEU A 82 7.96 0.79 -14.90
CA LEU A 82 8.37 -0.46 -15.54
C LEU A 82 7.55 -1.63 -15.00
N ASP A 83 7.06 -2.48 -15.89
CA ASP A 83 6.32 -3.68 -15.50
C ASP A 83 7.26 -4.68 -14.84
N LEU A 84 6.89 -5.13 -13.64
CA LEU A 84 7.63 -6.08 -12.83
C LEU A 84 6.83 -7.38 -12.60
N ALA A 85 5.80 -7.66 -13.40
CA ALA A 85 4.93 -8.83 -13.24
C ALA A 85 5.66 -10.19 -13.34
N GLU A 86 6.80 -10.25 -14.03
CA GLU A 86 7.65 -11.46 -14.09
C GLU A 86 8.39 -11.74 -12.77
N PHE A 87 8.46 -10.77 -11.87
CA PHE A 87 9.14 -10.89 -10.58
C PHE A 87 8.13 -11.14 -9.45
N ASN A 88 8.54 -11.93 -8.45
CA ASN A 88 7.71 -12.17 -7.25
C ASN A 88 7.79 -10.98 -6.28
N ILE A 89 7.05 -9.91 -6.60
CA ILE A 89 6.94 -8.68 -5.80
C ILE A 89 5.62 -8.57 -5.03
N ALA A 90 4.77 -9.59 -5.10
CA ALA A 90 3.49 -9.60 -4.39
C ALA A 90 3.68 -9.77 -2.87
N GLY A 91 2.89 -9.06 -2.08
CA GLY A 91 2.95 -9.12 -0.62
C GLY A 91 1.98 -8.16 0.03
N ALA A 92 1.87 -8.24 1.35
CA ALA A 92 1.14 -7.24 2.12
C ALA A 92 1.83 -5.87 1.98
N PRO A 93 1.08 -4.77 1.85
CA PRO A 93 1.66 -3.44 1.87
C PRO A 93 2.54 -3.24 3.12
N GLY A 94 3.73 -2.66 2.92
CA GLY A 94 4.67 -2.39 4.01
C GLY A 94 4.18 -1.27 4.91
N TYR A 95 3.43 -1.62 5.95
CA TYR A 95 3.01 -0.68 6.98
C TYR A 95 4.10 -0.50 8.05
N SER A 96 4.28 0.72 8.56
CA SER A 96 5.18 0.98 9.69
C SER A 96 4.73 0.25 10.97
N LYS A 97 3.42 0.08 11.14
CA LYS A 97 2.78 -0.73 12.19
C LYS A 97 1.89 -1.79 11.56
N GLN A 98 2.08 -3.04 11.92
CA GLN A 98 1.25 -4.13 11.43
C GLN A 98 0.06 -4.32 12.37
N PHE A 99 -1.16 -4.22 11.83
CA PHE A 99 -2.39 -4.53 12.55
C PHE A 99 -3.02 -5.77 11.95
N PHE A 100 -2.75 -6.92 12.57
CA PHE A 100 -3.23 -8.22 12.12
C PHE A 100 -4.66 -8.42 12.59
N MET A 101 -5.60 -8.42 11.64
CA MET A 101 -7.03 -8.60 11.88
C MET A 101 -7.44 -10.03 11.54
N PHE A 102 -8.14 -10.69 12.47
CA PHE A 102 -8.60 -12.07 12.28
C PHE A 102 -9.91 -12.33 13.01
N GLY A 103 -10.78 -13.13 12.39
CA GLY A 103 -12.04 -13.59 12.96
C GLY A 103 -12.12 -15.12 12.93
N PRO A 104 -13.12 -15.72 13.59
CA PRO A 104 -13.36 -17.16 13.51
C PRO A 104 -13.83 -17.62 12.12
N ARG A 105 -14.40 -16.71 11.34
CA ARG A 105 -14.90 -16.91 9.97
C ARG A 105 -15.06 -15.57 9.26
N ASP A 106 -15.19 -15.63 7.96
CA ASP A 106 -15.38 -14.54 7.01
C ASP A 106 -16.76 -14.55 6.34
N LEU A 107 -17.70 -15.40 6.81
CA LEU A 107 -19.06 -15.51 6.29
C LEU A 107 -20.09 -15.49 7.43
N TYR A 108 -21.03 -14.55 7.35
CA TYR A 108 -22.06 -14.30 8.34
C TYR A 108 -23.44 -14.23 7.68
N ARG A 109 -24.49 -14.45 8.48
CA ARG A 109 -25.88 -14.19 8.08
C ARG A 109 -26.38 -12.87 8.67
N PRO A 110 -27.36 -12.21 8.04
CA PRO A 110 -28.10 -11.13 8.69
C PRO A 110 -28.62 -11.58 10.07
N GLY A 111 -28.50 -10.72 11.08
CA GLY A 111 -28.86 -11.05 12.47
C GLY A 111 -27.77 -11.78 13.28
N GLU A 112 -26.68 -12.27 12.66
CA GLU A 112 -25.57 -12.85 13.41
C GLU A 112 -24.65 -11.78 13.99
N THR A 113 -23.85 -12.16 14.99
CA THR A 113 -22.84 -11.28 15.58
C THR A 113 -21.49 -11.51 14.92
N VAL A 114 -20.94 -10.46 14.33
CA VAL A 114 -19.58 -10.41 13.78
C VAL A 114 -18.59 -10.29 14.92
N ILE A 115 -17.56 -11.14 14.90
CA ILE A 115 -16.47 -11.14 15.88
C ILE A 115 -15.16 -10.90 15.13
N LEU A 116 -14.47 -9.82 15.49
CA LEU A 116 -13.17 -9.46 14.97
C LEU A 116 -12.17 -9.33 16.12
N ASN A 117 -10.99 -9.91 15.95
CA ASN A 117 -9.85 -9.73 16.83
C ASN A 117 -8.71 -9.03 16.08
N GLY A 118 -7.84 -8.36 16.83
CA GLY A 118 -6.71 -7.62 16.30
C GLY A 118 -5.46 -7.75 17.15
N LEU A 119 -4.29 -7.79 16.51
CA LEU A 119 -2.98 -7.69 17.15
C LEU A 119 -2.18 -6.57 16.50
N LEU A 120 -1.70 -5.62 17.31
CA LEU A 120 -0.85 -4.53 16.85
C LEU A 120 0.62 -4.83 17.16
N ARG A 121 1.47 -4.76 16.13
CA ARG A 121 2.91 -4.99 16.19
C ARG A 121 3.67 -3.96 15.35
N ASP A 122 4.96 -3.81 15.59
CA ASP A 122 5.84 -3.06 14.70
C ASP A 122 6.11 -3.83 13.39
N ALA A 123 6.91 -3.25 12.49
CA ALA A 123 7.27 -3.89 11.23
C ALA A 123 8.03 -5.22 11.39
N ASP A 124 8.70 -5.44 12.52
CA ASP A 124 9.45 -6.66 12.86
C ASP A 124 8.59 -7.69 13.62
N GLY A 125 7.32 -7.38 13.91
CA GLY A 125 6.43 -8.24 14.68
C GLY A 125 6.60 -8.14 16.21
N LYS A 126 7.33 -7.15 16.72
CA LYS A 126 7.50 -6.91 18.16
C LYS A 126 6.31 -6.14 18.75
N ALA A 127 6.14 -6.28 20.06
CA ALA A 127 5.09 -5.57 20.79
C ALA A 127 5.33 -4.06 20.77
N LEU A 128 4.23 -3.30 20.67
CA LEU A 128 4.21 -1.85 20.77
C LEU A 128 3.49 -1.43 22.06
N PRO A 129 3.71 -0.20 22.57
CA PRO A 129 2.88 0.36 23.62
C PRO A 129 1.40 0.36 23.21
N ASP A 130 0.53 0.12 24.18
CA ASP A 130 -0.92 0.12 23.96
C ASP A 130 -1.40 1.46 23.40
N GLN A 131 -2.18 1.39 22.33
CA GLN A 131 -2.76 2.57 21.68
C GLN A 131 -4.15 2.26 21.12
N PRO A 132 -5.06 3.25 21.07
CA PRO A 132 -6.35 3.08 20.43
C PRO A 132 -6.23 2.82 18.93
N VAL A 133 -7.12 1.99 18.39
CA VAL A 133 -7.29 1.76 16.95
C VAL A 133 -8.72 2.12 16.57
N LYS A 134 -8.89 2.98 15.56
CA LYS A 134 -10.21 3.33 15.05
C LYS A 134 -10.66 2.24 14.07
N LEU A 135 -11.83 1.65 14.30
CA LEU A 135 -12.46 0.69 13.41
C LEU A 135 -13.72 1.32 12.80
N ASP A 136 -13.86 1.24 11.47
CA ASP A 136 -15.08 1.61 10.76
C ASP A 136 -15.69 0.38 10.08
N VAL A 137 -16.98 0.15 10.29
CA VAL A 137 -17.76 -0.87 9.58
C VAL A 137 -18.31 -0.26 8.29
N ILE A 138 -18.01 -0.87 7.16
CA ILE A 138 -18.36 -0.41 5.82
C ILE A 138 -19.34 -1.39 5.20
N LYS A 139 -20.47 -0.86 4.74
CA LYS A 139 -21.49 -1.59 4.00
C LYS A 139 -21.03 -1.93 2.57
N PRO A 140 -21.72 -2.85 1.87
CA PRO A 140 -21.47 -3.12 0.46
C PRO A 140 -21.62 -1.90 -0.45
N ASP A 141 -22.43 -0.91 -0.04
CA ASP A 141 -22.60 0.36 -0.76
C ASP A 141 -21.44 1.37 -0.52
N GLY A 142 -20.42 0.99 0.25
CA GLY A 142 -19.26 1.80 0.59
C GLY A 142 -19.48 2.81 1.71
N GLN A 143 -20.69 2.95 2.25
CA GLN A 143 -20.95 3.87 3.35
C GLN A 143 -20.48 3.29 4.69
N VAL A 144 -19.96 4.17 5.54
CA VAL A 144 -19.64 3.84 6.93
C VAL A 144 -20.95 3.72 7.72
N LEU A 145 -21.22 2.53 8.23
CA LEU A 145 -22.36 2.28 9.11
C LEU A 145 -22.06 2.68 10.55
N ARG A 146 -20.84 2.39 11.00
CA ARG A 146 -20.44 2.56 12.40
C ARG A 146 -18.95 2.84 12.50
N SER A 147 -18.59 3.72 13.43
CA SER A 147 -17.21 3.96 13.85
C SER A 147 -17.05 3.66 15.34
N VAL A 148 -15.97 2.99 15.71
CA VAL A 148 -15.62 2.72 17.11
C VAL A 148 -14.12 2.92 17.34
N VAL A 149 -13.76 3.28 18.57
CA VAL A 149 -12.36 3.29 19.02
C VAL A 149 -12.14 2.05 19.86
N SER A 150 -11.38 1.09 19.34
CA SER A 150 -11.01 -0.15 20.03
C SER A 150 -9.76 0.06 20.86
N GLN A 151 -9.81 -0.38 22.11
CA GLN A 151 -8.67 -0.40 23.04
C GLN A 151 -8.17 -1.84 23.17
N PRO A 152 -6.85 -2.06 23.31
CA PRO A 152 -6.33 -3.38 23.61
C PRO A 152 -6.63 -3.78 25.06
N GLU A 153 -6.92 -5.05 25.27
CA GLU A 153 -6.92 -5.69 26.58
C GLU A 153 -5.84 -6.77 26.58
N ASN A 154 -4.82 -6.64 27.43
CA ASN A 154 -3.64 -7.51 27.44
C ASN A 154 -2.97 -7.66 26.05
N GLY A 155 -2.93 -6.56 25.28
CA GLY A 155 -2.35 -6.54 23.93
C GLY A 155 -3.21 -7.18 22.83
N LEU A 156 -4.45 -7.59 23.13
CA LEU A 156 -5.43 -8.11 22.17
C LEU A 156 -6.55 -7.08 21.96
N TYR A 157 -6.83 -6.75 20.70
CA TYR A 157 -8.00 -5.96 20.33
C TYR A 157 -9.17 -6.91 20.07
N HIS A 158 -10.33 -6.55 20.59
CA HIS A 158 -11.55 -7.32 20.39
C HIS A 158 -12.70 -6.39 19.99
N PHE A 159 -13.43 -6.76 18.95
CA PHE A 159 -14.58 -6.03 18.44
C PHE A 159 -15.70 -7.02 18.11
N THR A 160 -16.87 -6.77 18.70
CA THR A 160 -18.06 -7.59 18.52
C THR A 160 -19.22 -6.69 18.11
N TRP A 161 -19.94 -7.09 17.06
CA TRP A 161 -21.04 -6.29 16.52
C TRP A 161 -22.20 -7.16 16.01
N PRO A 162 -23.42 -6.99 16.53
CA PRO A 162 -24.61 -7.65 15.98
C PRO A 162 -25.01 -7.01 14.64
N LEU A 163 -25.06 -7.81 13.58
CA LEU A 163 -25.68 -7.41 12.31
C LEU A 163 -27.18 -7.28 12.50
N ASP A 164 -27.79 -6.26 11.87
CA ASP A 164 -29.24 -6.17 11.81
C ASP A 164 -29.81 -7.36 11.01
N SER A 165 -31.02 -7.81 11.38
CA SER A 165 -31.69 -8.91 10.66
C SER A 165 -32.10 -8.53 9.23
N ASN A 166 -32.12 -7.24 8.92
CA ASN A 166 -32.36 -6.68 7.58
C ASN A 166 -31.08 -6.13 6.94
N ALA A 167 -29.90 -6.50 7.45
CA ALA A 167 -28.62 -6.10 6.86
C ALA A 167 -28.55 -6.53 5.39
N ALA A 168 -28.04 -5.63 4.55
CA ALA A 168 -27.84 -5.92 3.13
C ALA A 168 -26.85 -7.07 2.94
N THR A 169 -27.12 -7.95 1.98
CA THR A 169 -26.19 -9.01 1.59
C THR A 169 -25.07 -8.45 0.71
N GLY A 170 -23.96 -9.19 0.65
CA GLY A 170 -22.79 -8.87 -0.16
C GLY A 170 -21.51 -8.78 0.66
N MET A 171 -20.50 -8.14 0.05
CA MET A 171 -19.19 -7.93 0.66
C MET A 171 -19.22 -6.76 1.63
N TRP A 172 -18.92 -7.02 2.89
CA TRP A 172 -18.73 -6.02 3.94
C TRP A 172 -17.25 -5.91 4.30
N HIS A 173 -16.87 -4.76 4.85
CA HIS A 173 -15.50 -4.52 5.27
C HIS A 173 -15.46 -3.90 6.66
N ILE A 174 -14.49 -4.28 7.48
CA ILE A 174 -14.05 -3.51 8.64
C ILE A 174 -12.70 -2.90 8.29
N ARG A 175 -12.61 -1.56 8.31
CA ARG A 175 -11.32 -0.88 8.14
C ARG A 175 -10.76 -0.40 9.46
N ALA A 176 -9.46 -0.57 9.64
CA ALA A 176 -8.73 -0.13 10.83
C ALA A 176 -7.76 1.00 10.49
N ASN A 177 -7.73 2.04 11.32
CA ASN A 177 -6.73 3.11 11.29
C ASN A 177 -5.94 3.12 12.61
N THR A 178 -4.62 2.95 12.50
CA THR A 178 -3.69 2.90 13.64
C THR A 178 -3.07 4.26 14.00
N GLY A 179 -3.55 5.33 13.36
CA GLY A 179 -3.05 6.70 13.50
C GLY A 179 -2.14 7.16 12.35
N ASP A 180 -1.89 6.30 11.36
CA ASP A 180 -1.04 6.59 10.19
C ASP A 180 -1.84 7.00 8.94
N ASN A 181 -3.17 7.09 9.05
CA ASN A 181 -4.09 7.37 7.93
C ASN A 181 -3.98 6.39 6.76
N GLN A 182 -3.42 5.21 7.00
CA GLN A 182 -3.46 4.10 6.07
C GLN A 182 -4.45 3.07 6.61
N TYR A 183 -5.44 2.69 5.80
CA TYR A 183 -6.48 1.77 6.24
C TYR A 183 -6.05 0.32 6.01
N ARG A 184 -6.12 -0.52 7.05
CA ARG A 184 -6.09 -1.98 6.89
C ARG A 184 -7.54 -2.46 6.73
N MET A 185 -7.79 -3.32 5.75
CA MET A 185 -9.12 -3.86 5.47
C MET A 185 -9.22 -5.30 5.98
N TRP A 186 -10.36 -5.64 6.57
CA TRP A 186 -10.76 -7.02 6.84
C TRP A 186 -12.12 -7.26 6.20
N ASP A 187 -12.15 -8.21 5.29
CA ASP A 187 -13.30 -8.47 4.42
C ASP A 187 -14.10 -9.65 4.97
N PHE A 188 -15.42 -9.53 4.92
CA PHE A 188 -16.32 -10.63 5.27
C PHE A 188 -17.61 -10.52 4.46
N HIS A 189 -18.20 -11.67 4.16
CA HIS A 189 -19.46 -11.77 3.44
C HIS A 189 -20.62 -11.79 4.42
N VAL A 190 -21.69 -11.10 4.06
CA VAL A 190 -23.00 -11.24 4.69
C VAL A 190 -23.93 -11.82 3.64
N GLU A 191 -24.36 -13.05 3.82
CA GLU A 191 -25.22 -13.75 2.86
C GLU A 191 -26.29 -14.55 3.57
N ASP A 192 -27.41 -14.79 2.90
CA ASP A 192 -28.38 -15.79 3.34
C ASP A 192 -27.97 -17.17 2.81
N PHE A 193 -27.24 -17.93 3.63
CA PHE A 193 -26.68 -19.22 3.23
C PHE A 193 -27.15 -20.38 4.15
N MET A 194 -27.27 -21.56 3.56
CA MET A 194 -27.39 -22.81 4.31
C MET A 194 -26.02 -23.49 4.41
N PRO A 195 -25.57 -23.90 5.62
CA PRO A 195 -24.30 -24.61 5.76
C PRO A 195 -24.27 -25.87 4.90
N GLU A 196 -23.13 -26.08 4.23
CA GLU A 196 -22.92 -27.30 3.45
C GLU A 196 -22.98 -28.53 4.36
N ARG A 197 -23.64 -29.58 3.88
CA ARG A 197 -23.80 -30.85 4.63
C ARG A 197 -23.05 -32.02 4.00
N MET A 198 -22.45 -31.82 2.83
CA MET A 198 -21.70 -32.84 2.09
C MET A 198 -20.48 -32.18 1.45
N ALA A 199 -19.31 -32.81 1.59
CA ALA A 199 -18.11 -32.39 0.89
C ALA A 199 -17.97 -33.20 -0.42
N LEU A 200 -17.75 -32.51 -1.55
CA LEU A 200 -17.46 -33.13 -2.84
C LEU A 200 -16.02 -32.79 -3.26
N ASN A 201 -15.18 -33.80 -3.43
CA ASN A 201 -13.82 -33.62 -3.94
C ASN A 201 -13.70 -34.19 -5.36
N ARG A 202 -13.21 -33.37 -6.31
CA ARG A 202 -12.98 -33.76 -7.71
C ARG A 202 -11.52 -33.52 -8.11
N PRO A 203 -10.60 -34.46 -7.84
CA PRO A 203 -9.21 -34.30 -8.21
C PRO A 203 -9.03 -34.38 -9.73
N VAL A 204 -8.39 -33.36 -10.31
CA VAL A 204 -7.95 -33.35 -11.71
C VAL A 204 -6.43 -33.54 -11.74
N ARG A 205 -5.91 -34.42 -12.60
CA ARG A 205 -4.46 -34.59 -12.77
C ARG A 205 -3.88 -33.35 -13.46
N LYS A 206 -2.87 -32.72 -12.85
CA LYS A 206 -2.03 -31.75 -13.55
C LYS A 206 -1.22 -32.47 -14.64
N PRO A 207 -1.20 -31.96 -15.89
CA PRO A 207 -0.27 -32.46 -16.90
C PRO A 207 1.17 -32.32 -16.39
N ARG A 208 2.03 -33.27 -16.77
CA ARG A 208 3.46 -33.21 -16.47
C ARG A 208 4.15 -32.12 -17.28
#